data_AF-A0A954ZEN0-F1
#
_entry.id   AF-A0A954ZEN0-F1
#
_cell.length_a   1.000
_cell.length_b   1.000
_cell.length_c   1.000
_cell.angle_alpha   90.00
_cell.angle_beta   90.00
_cell.angle_gamma   90.00
#
_symmetry.space_group_name_H-M   'P 1'
#
loop_
_entity.id
_entity.type
_entity.pdbx_description
1 polymer ?
#
loop_
_entity_poly.entity_id
_entity_poly.type
_entity_poly.pdbx_seq_one_letter_code
_entity_poly.pdbx_strand_id
1 'polypeptide(L)'
;MPEWRRRVIECVVVAVLLVISTRVFSQISLLGPGVDPADFRITEFATGLNFPVGMAELEDGSILAAVSNDGSLFGSTSGSLVRLVDTDGDGIADEQSTLVGNVPGGGLTTVRVAGDLVFTTGQGSGKPISIYRFGAQLTDPLTHVGSLSIVYPSGGWLHPHSTVAVREITGDPGAYELYFQLGSRTNFETTTDTATLNSTIGVSGSLAGDAIHRVTITDHGASLTADSLTQIATGLRNSAGFAFQPGTGDMFLQDNGIDGLSNPIEPHSADELNRIRRSDLGGEIENFGFPSTYEQYRTGVTIGTTGIDPVVAFQPIDGSESEGPNDIAFAPPAFPAALRNGIFVTMHGQFGSGGLLNEENPLVFVDLTDNSYFHFIENTEPSVGHLDGLLSTHDSLFVADMSPSGRLGTSSAYTGKIYQIKSLVPSGDFNLDGDYTCEDIDLLITEIAASSNAVPFDLTRDGRVDLADRDAWLSEAGSQKLGPGASYLVGDANLDGRVDATDVEIWTNHRFSVATGWCDGDFQGDGFVDGRDFNLLLKNLFRVADSTAIGVPEPRSALLFSFVMWSCWGAQRCRRRVCPRRMRAIFQPCTGSLCND
;
A
#
# COMPACT_ATOMS: atom_id res chain seq x y z
N MET A 1 -37.96 18.49 42.34
CA MET A 1 -37.83 17.11 41.80
C MET A 1 -36.99 16.29 42.77
N PRO A 2 -37.29 15.01 43.01
CA PRO A 2 -36.50 14.16 43.93
C PRO A 2 -35.06 13.97 43.41
N GLU A 3 -34.06 13.95 44.29
CA GLU A 3 -32.62 13.87 43.94
C GLU A 3 -32.26 12.66 43.05
N TRP A 4 -33.00 11.56 43.15
CA TRP A 4 -32.79 10.39 42.28
C TRP A 4 -33.13 10.66 40.81
N ARG A 5 -34.09 11.55 40.52
CA ARG A 5 -34.39 11.96 39.14
C ARG A 5 -33.32 12.87 38.56
N ARG A 6 -32.60 13.63 39.40
CA ARG A 6 -31.49 14.49 38.95
C ARG A 6 -30.26 13.66 38.55
N ARG A 7 -29.96 12.59 39.31
CA ARG A 7 -28.85 11.67 39.02
C ARG A 7 -29.09 10.76 37.81
N VAL A 8 -30.33 10.33 37.57
CA VAL A 8 -30.67 9.58 36.35
C VAL A 8 -30.59 10.49 35.11
N ILE A 9 -30.99 11.76 35.22
CA ILE A 9 -30.83 12.72 34.11
C ILE A 9 -29.34 13.04 33.88
N GLU A 10 -28.52 13.19 34.92
CA GLU A 10 -27.06 13.41 34.76
C GLU A 10 -26.35 12.18 34.19
N CYS A 11 -26.70 10.95 34.58
CA CYS A 11 -26.12 9.73 33.98
C CYS A 11 -26.59 9.50 32.54
N VAL A 12 -27.84 9.84 32.19
CA VAL A 12 -28.32 9.77 30.80
C VAL A 12 -27.72 10.88 29.96
N VAL A 13 -27.49 12.08 30.51
CA VAL A 13 -26.80 13.17 29.80
C VAL A 13 -25.31 12.87 29.61
N VAL A 14 -24.64 12.18 30.54
CA VAL A 14 -23.25 11.72 30.36
C VAL A 14 -23.14 10.51 29.41
N ALA A 15 -24.14 9.62 29.40
CA ALA A 15 -24.19 8.51 28.42
C ALA A 15 -24.63 8.96 27.02
N VAL A 16 -25.41 10.05 26.90
CA VAL A 16 -25.81 10.68 25.63
C VAL A 16 -24.80 11.74 25.16
N LEU A 17 -23.89 12.21 26.02
CA LEU A 17 -22.69 12.97 25.62
C LEU A 17 -21.51 12.06 25.23
N LEU A 18 -21.66 10.75 25.40
CA LEU A 18 -20.89 9.70 24.74
C LEU A 18 -21.56 9.23 23.43
N VAL A 19 -22.40 10.09 22.85
CA VAL A 19 -22.66 10.04 21.40
C VAL A 19 -21.36 10.43 20.73
N ILE A 20 -20.64 9.40 20.29
CA ILE A 20 -19.86 9.34 19.06
C ILE A 20 -19.60 10.75 18.52
N SER A 21 -18.45 11.34 18.89
CA SER A 21 -17.84 12.35 18.02
C SER A 21 -17.46 11.59 16.77
N THR A 22 -18.41 11.31 15.88
CA THR A 22 -18.09 11.04 14.48
C THR A 22 -17.48 12.34 14.02
N ARG A 23 -16.15 12.42 14.12
CA ARG A 23 -15.45 13.33 13.24
C ARG A 23 -15.87 12.86 11.86
N VAL A 24 -16.74 13.63 11.22
CA VAL A 24 -16.96 13.51 9.78
C VAL A 24 -15.65 14.00 9.19
N PHE A 25 -14.69 13.08 9.08
CA PHE A 25 -13.57 13.30 8.19
C PHE A 25 -14.19 13.38 6.80
N SER A 26 -13.84 14.43 6.04
CA SER A 26 -14.14 14.43 4.61
C SER A 26 -13.34 13.27 4.04
N GLN A 27 -14.02 12.18 3.74
CA GLN A 27 -13.40 11.02 3.12
C GLN A 27 -13.07 11.39 1.67
N ILE A 28 -11.87 11.05 1.21
CA ILE A 28 -11.47 11.21 -0.19
C ILE A 28 -12.51 10.52 -1.08
N SER A 29 -12.95 11.22 -2.12
CA SER A 29 -13.89 10.64 -3.09
C SER A 29 -13.14 9.80 -4.12
N LEU A 30 -13.60 8.55 -4.32
CA LEU A 30 -13.12 7.67 -5.38
C LEU A 30 -14.07 7.76 -6.58
N LEU A 31 -13.51 7.93 -7.77
CA LEU A 31 -14.24 8.15 -9.01
C LEU A 31 -13.78 7.15 -10.08
N GLY A 32 -14.56 7.04 -11.15
CA GLY A 32 -14.18 6.24 -12.32
C GLY A 32 -15.30 5.35 -12.84
N PRO A 33 -15.26 4.95 -14.13
CA PRO A 33 -16.16 3.93 -14.66
C PRO A 33 -16.00 2.60 -13.90
N GLY A 34 -17.12 2.05 -13.40
CA GLY A 34 -17.11 0.76 -12.71
C GLY A 34 -16.53 0.77 -11.29
N VAL A 35 -16.18 1.93 -10.75
CA VAL A 35 -15.76 2.11 -9.35
C VAL A 35 -17.01 2.32 -8.49
N ASP A 36 -17.29 1.42 -7.56
CA ASP A 36 -18.25 1.64 -6.48
C ASP A 36 -17.49 2.01 -5.18
N PRO A 37 -17.67 3.21 -4.62
CA PRO A 37 -17.05 3.57 -3.34
C PRO A 37 -17.38 2.63 -2.17
N ALA A 38 -18.48 1.87 -2.25
CA ALA A 38 -18.84 0.87 -1.24
C ALA A 38 -17.90 -0.34 -1.24
N ASP A 39 -17.16 -0.58 -2.34
CA ASP A 39 -16.16 -1.65 -2.44
C ASP A 39 -14.86 -1.30 -1.72
N PHE A 40 -14.76 -0.11 -1.10
CA PHE A 40 -13.53 0.36 -0.48
C PHE A 40 -13.73 0.88 0.95
N ARG A 41 -12.73 0.62 1.78
CA ARG A 41 -12.48 1.35 3.03
C ARG A 41 -11.32 2.31 2.80
N ILE A 42 -11.49 3.57 3.19
CA ILE A 42 -10.43 4.58 3.14
C ILE A 42 -10.14 5.08 4.56
N THR A 43 -8.86 5.05 4.94
CA THR A 43 -8.39 5.52 6.25
C THR A 43 -7.15 6.40 6.11
N GLU A 44 -6.96 7.31 7.06
CA GLU A 44 -5.66 7.95 7.27
C GLU A 44 -4.75 6.95 8.02
N PHE A 45 -4.14 6.03 7.28
CA PHE A 45 -3.30 4.96 7.83
C PHE A 45 -2.19 5.47 8.75
N ALA A 46 -1.51 6.54 8.34
CA ALA A 46 -0.54 7.22 9.19
C ALA A 46 -0.63 8.75 9.03
N THR A 47 -0.42 9.47 10.12
CA THR A 47 -0.43 10.94 10.16
C THR A 47 0.75 11.46 10.98
N GLY A 48 1.00 12.77 10.95
CA GLY A 48 2.09 13.35 11.73
C GLY A 48 3.46 13.15 11.09
N LEU A 49 3.52 12.82 9.79
CA LEU A 49 4.76 12.52 9.08
C LEU A 49 5.31 13.78 8.40
N ASN A 50 6.64 13.83 8.24
CA ASN A 50 7.32 14.87 7.47
C ASN A 50 7.53 14.38 6.04
N PHE A 51 6.69 14.85 5.12
CA PHE A 51 6.82 14.61 3.68
C PHE A 51 7.04 13.13 3.33
N PRO A 52 6.10 12.23 3.71
CA PRO A 52 6.20 10.82 3.33
C PRO A 52 6.11 10.67 1.81
N VAL A 53 6.95 9.82 1.22
CA VAL A 53 6.89 9.49 -0.22
C VAL A 53 7.06 7.99 -0.41
N GLY A 54 8.31 7.52 -0.45
CA GLY A 54 8.63 6.12 -0.73
C GLY A 54 8.10 5.18 0.36
N MET A 55 7.41 4.13 -0.07
CA MET A 55 6.86 3.10 0.81
C MET A 55 7.23 1.70 0.28
N ALA A 56 7.31 0.73 1.19
CA ALA A 56 7.45 -0.69 0.87
C ALA A 56 6.68 -1.53 1.89
N GLU A 57 6.03 -2.60 1.43
CA GLU A 57 5.44 -3.63 2.30
C GLU A 57 6.55 -4.57 2.82
N LEU A 58 6.47 -4.96 4.08
CA LEU A 58 7.35 -5.95 4.70
C LEU A 58 6.64 -7.31 4.80
N GLU A 59 7.40 -8.39 5.02
CA GLU A 59 6.87 -9.77 5.04
C GLU A 59 5.76 -10.00 6.09
N ASP A 60 5.72 -9.20 7.15
CA ASP A 60 4.69 -9.27 8.18
C ASP A 60 3.47 -8.36 7.92
N GLY A 61 3.38 -7.77 6.72
CA GLY A 61 2.32 -6.84 6.31
C GLY A 61 2.48 -5.42 6.83
N SER A 62 3.52 -5.12 7.62
CA SER A 62 3.81 -3.75 8.06
C SER A 62 4.39 -2.91 6.92
N ILE A 63 4.22 -1.58 7.01
CA ILE A 63 4.67 -0.65 5.95
C ILE A 63 5.93 0.08 6.41
N LEU A 64 6.99 0.01 5.60
CA LEU A 64 8.18 0.84 5.75
C LEU A 64 8.03 2.11 4.92
N ALA A 65 8.08 3.27 5.55
CA ALA A 65 7.94 4.57 4.89
C ALA A 65 9.20 5.44 5.06
N ALA A 66 9.57 6.14 3.99
CA ALA A 66 10.57 7.19 4.01
C ALA A 66 9.96 8.52 4.47
N VAL A 67 10.63 9.19 5.41
CA VAL A 67 10.26 10.53 5.89
C VAL A 67 11.48 11.43 5.99
N SER A 68 11.26 12.74 5.95
CA SER A 68 12.29 13.74 6.24
C SER A 68 12.42 13.96 7.75
N ASN A 69 13.64 14.19 8.25
CA ASN A 69 13.82 14.51 9.68
C ASN A 69 13.54 15.99 9.99
N ASP A 70 13.75 16.86 9.00
CA ASP A 70 13.56 18.29 9.14
C ASP A 70 12.19 18.72 8.61
N GLY A 71 11.68 19.85 9.10
CA GLY A 71 10.39 20.41 8.69
C GLY A 71 10.33 20.94 7.25
N SER A 72 11.39 20.80 6.45
CA SER A 72 11.39 21.20 5.03
C SER A 72 12.00 20.10 4.18
N LEU A 73 11.30 19.70 3.11
CA LEU A 73 11.75 18.64 2.21
C LEU A 73 13.13 18.93 1.61
N PHE A 74 13.29 20.07 0.95
CA PHE A 74 14.54 20.46 0.29
C PHE A 74 15.61 20.99 1.25
N GLY A 75 15.20 21.46 2.43
CA GLY A 75 16.12 21.88 3.48
C GLY A 75 16.65 20.73 4.32
N SER A 76 16.07 19.54 4.20
CA SER A 76 16.42 18.43 5.07
C SER A 76 17.78 17.82 4.72
N THR A 77 18.59 17.58 5.73
CA THR A 77 19.94 16.99 5.56
C THR A 77 19.99 15.50 5.85
N SER A 78 18.93 14.96 6.46
CA SER A 78 18.78 13.54 6.77
C SER A 78 17.33 13.10 6.73
N GLY A 79 17.10 11.82 6.43
CA GLY A 79 15.78 11.21 6.50
C GLY A 79 15.74 10.05 7.48
N SER A 80 14.55 9.52 7.68
CA SER A 80 14.31 8.30 8.44
C SER A 80 13.52 7.29 7.64
N LEU A 81 13.76 6.01 7.92
CA LEU A 81 12.90 4.92 7.52
C LEU A 81 12.09 4.49 8.76
N VAL A 82 10.78 4.64 8.68
CA VAL A 82 9.84 4.36 9.78
C VAL A 82 8.96 3.17 9.42
N ARG A 83 8.89 2.18 10.29
CA ARG A 83 8.00 1.02 10.19
C ARG A 83 6.68 1.36 10.88
N LEU A 84 5.59 1.14 10.17
CA LEU A 84 4.20 1.41 10.56
C LEU A 84 3.44 0.09 10.62
N VAL A 85 2.79 -0.20 11.74
CA VAL A 85 2.09 -1.48 11.98
C VAL A 85 0.64 -1.22 12.34
N ASP A 86 -0.28 -1.87 11.63
CA ASP A 86 -1.69 -1.97 11.96
C ASP A 86 -1.92 -3.36 12.57
N THR A 87 -2.16 -3.42 13.87
CA THR A 87 -2.19 -4.68 14.62
C THR A 87 -3.59 -5.28 14.72
N ASP A 88 -4.63 -4.48 14.53
CA ASP A 88 -6.02 -4.92 14.59
C ASP A 88 -6.74 -4.92 13.23
N GLY A 89 -6.06 -4.48 12.17
CA GLY A 89 -6.53 -4.50 10.79
C GLY A 89 -7.56 -3.40 10.48
N ASP A 90 -7.74 -2.42 11.36
CA ASP A 90 -8.72 -1.35 11.18
C ASP A 90 -8.34 -0.33 10.09
N GLY A 91 -7.11 -0.43 9.56
CA GLY A 91 -6.56 0.44 8.54
C GLY A 91 -5.82 1.64 9.10
N ILE A 92 -5.48 1.65 10.39
CA ILE A 92 -4.73 2.71 11.06
C ILE A 92 -3.48 2.09 11.71
N ALA A 93 -2.32 2.70 11.50
CA ALA A 93 -1.10 2.26 12.15
C ALA A 93 -1.14 2.54 13.67
N ASP A 94 -1.12 1.49 14.48
CA ASP A 94 -1.03 1.50 15.94
C ASP A 94 0.38 1.82 16.43
N GLU A 95 1.38 1.30 15.71
CA GLU A 95 2.78 1.41 16.10
C GLU A 95 3.61 2.09 15.01
N GLN A 96 4.47 3.01 15.43
CA GLN A 96 5.48 3.64 14.59
C GLN A 96 6.86 3.49 15.25
N SER A 97 7.80 2.90 14.51
CA SER A 97 9.18 2.71 14.98
C SER A 97 10.20 3.12 13.91
N THR A 98 11.29 3.77 14.31
CA THR A 98 12.35 4.18 13.38
C THR A 98 13.38 3.07 13.25
N LEU A 99 13.49 2.48 12.05
CA LEU A 99 14.51 1.46 11.78
C LEU A 99 15.84 2.07 11.33
N VAL A 100 15.81 3.24 10.70
CA VAL A 100 17.00 4.06 10.40
C VAL A 100 16.66 5.52 10.62
N GLY A 101 17.43 6.21 11.46
CA GLY A 101 17.14 7.60 11.85
C GLY A 101 17.92 8.68 11.10
N ASN A 102 18.95 8.32 10.31
CA ASN A 102 19.88 9.29 9.71
C ASN A 102 20.31 8.89 8.30
N VAL A 103 19.35 8.58 7.43
CA VAL A 103 19.63 8.33 6.03
C VAL A 103 20.23 9.62 5.41
N PRO A 104 21.41 9.56 4.78
CA PRO A 104 22.04 10.76 4.22
C PRO A 104 21.19 11.46 3.16
N GLY A 105 21.23 12.80 3.15
CA GLY A 105 20.67 13.61 2.07
C GLY A 105 19.28 14.19 2.33
N GLY A 106 18.48 13.56 3.20
CA GLY A 106 17.12 14.02 3.53
C GLY A 106 16.18 14.13 2.33
N GLY A 107 14.91 14.46 2.55
CA GLY A 107 13.92 14.52 1.47
C GLY A 107 13.91 13.23 0.65
N LEU A 108 13.74 12.11 1.36
CA LEU A 108 13.76 10.79 0.77
C LEU A 108 12.53 10.62 -0.12
N THR A 109 12.75 10.18 -1.34
CA THR A 109 11.76 10.12 -2.41
C THR A 109 11.36 8.69 -2.74
N THR A 110 12.12 7.69 -2.28
CA THR A 110 11.83 6.28 -2.58
C THR A 110 12.35 5.34 -1.48
N VAL A 111 11.65 4.22 -1.33
CA VAL A 111 12.08 3.04 -0.57
C VAL A 111 11.68 1.82 -1.41
N ARG A 112 12.60 0.86 -1.57
CA ARG A 112 12.32 -0.43 -2.19
C ARG A 112 12.99 -1.54 -1.36
N VAL A 113 12.34 -2.69 -1.29
CA VAL A 113 12.83 -3.88 -0.59
C VAL A 113 13.03 -5.00 -1.61
N ALA A 114 14.15 -5.72 -1.50
CA ALA A 114 14.40 -6.93 -2.29
C ALA A 114 15.26 -7.90 -1.45
N GLY A 115 14.68 -9.07 -1.14
CA GLY A 115 15.23 -9.97 -0.12
C GLY A 115 15.44 -9.22 1.20
N ASP A 116 16.61 -9.40 1.82
CA ASP A 116 16.96 -8.73 3.08
C ASP A 116 17.43 -7.27 2.89
N LEU A 117 17.45 -6.74 1.67
CA LEU A 117 18.02 -5.43 1.35
C LEU A 117 16.94 -4.35 1.21
N VAL A 118 17.26 -3.16 1.72
CA VAL A 118 16.45 -1.95 1.61
C VAL A 118 17.24 -0.88 0.85
N PHE A 119 16.65 -0.37 -0.23
CA PHE A 119 17.22 0.68 -1.07
C PHE A 119 16.42 1.96 -0.87
N THR A 120 17.10 3.08 -0.62
CA THR A 120 16.45 4.38 -0.48
C THR A 120 17.34 5.49 -1.02
N THR A 121 16.73 6.53 -1.58
CA THR A 121 17.43 7.75 -1.98
C THR A 121 16.55 8.98 -1.77
N GLY A 122 17.19 10.14 -1.74
CA GLY A 122 16.53 11.42 -2.01
C GLY A 122 16.92 11.93 -3.40
N GLN A 123 16.53 13.17 -3.68
CA GLN A 123 16.85 13.83 -4.94
C GLN A 123 18.19 14.60 -4.97
N GLY A 124 19.11 14.21 -5.87
CA GLY A 124 20.24 15.02 -6.32
C GLY A 124 21.51 15.06 -5.47
N SER A 125 22.30 16.13 -5.63
CA SER A 125 23.69 16.18 -5.13
C SER A 125 23.75 16.02 -3.60
N GLY A 126 24.65 15.16 -3.13
CA GLY A 126 24.81 14.86 -1.70
C GLY A 126 23.76 13.90 -1.14
N LYS A 127 22.89 13.33 -1.99
CA LYS A 127 21.90 12.32 -1.62
C LYS A 127 22.26 11.01 -2.33
N PRO A 128 22.89 10.06 -1.64
CA PRO A 128 23.26 8.79 -2.26
C PRO A 128 22.06 7.82 -2.28
N ILE A 129 22.07 6.90 -3.24
CA ILE A 129 21.29 5.67 -3.14
C ILE A 129 21.93 4.83 -2.04
N SER A 130 21.27 4.76 -0.90
CA SER A 130 21.74 4.08 0.31
C SER A 130 21.13 2.68 0.38
N ILE A 131 21.96 1.69 0.71
CA ILE A 131 21.57 0.29 0.82
C ILE A 131 21.74 -0.15 2.27
N TYR A 132 20.66 -0.66 2.84
CA TYR A 132 20.60 -1.20 4.19
C TYR A 132 20.21 -2.68 4.16
N ARG A 133 20.44 -3.37 5.28
CA ARG A 133 20.01 -4.75 5.50
C ARG A 133 19.17 -4.86 6.76
N PHE A 134 18.12 -5.68 6.71
CA PHE A 134 17.38 -6.10 7.91
C PHE A 134 18.27 -6.84 8.92
N GLY A 135 17.88 -6.75 10.19
CA GLY A 135 18.47 -7.56 11.26
C GLY A 135 17.86 -8.96 11.31
N ALA A 136 18.05 -9.64 12.44
CA ALA A 136 17.46 -10.97 12.63
C ALA A 136 15.94 -10.89 12.84
N GLN A 137 15.43 -9.75 13.27
CA GLN A 137 14.02 -9.43 13.40
C GLN A 137 13.69 -8.19 12.57
N LEU A 138 12.47 -8.09 12.02
CA LEU A 138 12.01 -6.93 11.25
C LEU A 138 11.94 -5.63 12.08
N THR A 139 11.99 -5.74 13.40
CA THR A 139 12.05 -4.62 14.34
C THR A 139 13.47 -4.15 14.64
N ASP A 140 14.49 -4.91 14.23
CA ASP A 140 15.88 -4.53 14.47
C ASP A 140 16.24 -3.30 13.61
N PRO A 141 17.10 -2.39 14.11
CA PRO A 141 17.61 -1.28 13.30
C PRO A 141 18.30 -1.80 12.03
N LEU A 142 18.05 -1.15 10.88
CA LEU A 142 18.70 -1.58 9.65
C LEU A 142 20.19 -1.21 9.66
N THR A 143 21.01 -2.11 9.11
CA THR A 143 22.45 -1.91 9.01
C THR A 143 22.81 -1.38 7.63
N HIS A 144 23.52 -0.26 7.55
CA HIS A 144 24.02 0.26 6.27
C HIS A 144 25.10 -0.67 5.70
N VAL A 145 24.91 -1.15 4.47
CA VAL A 145 25.79 -2.14 3.81
C VAL A 145 26.44 -1.62 2.53
N GLY A 146 25.98 -0.50 1.97
CA GLY A 146 26.62 0.12 0.81
C GLY A 146 25.89 1.34 0.30
N SER A 147 26.52 2.08 -0.61
CA SER A 147 25.88 3.19 -1.29
C SER A 147 26.44 3.46 -2.69
N LEU A 148 25.59 4.07 -3.52
CA LEU A 148 25.92 4.63 -4.82
C LEU A 148 25.72 6.14 -4.77
N SER A 149 26.70 6.91 -5.25
CA SER A 149 26.69 8.38 -5.25
C SER A 149 26.91 8.90 -6.65
N ILE A 150 26.05 9.83 -7.08
CA ILE A 150 26.16 10.53 -8.36
C ILE A 150 26.82 11.89 -8.13
N VAL A 151 27.95 12.10 -8.80
CA VAL A 151 28.70 13.35 -8.79
C VAL A 151 28.33 14.15 -10.03
N TYR A 152 27.70 15.30 -9.80
CA TYR A 152 27.24 16.20 -10.85
C TYR A 152 28.35 17.16 -11.30
N PRO A 153 28.42 17.51 -12.60
CA PRO A 153 29.29 18.58 -13.06
C PRO A 153 28.82 19.95 -12.52
N SER A 154 29.73 20.93 -12.52
CA SER A 154 29.39 22.31 -12.16
C SER A 154 28.28 22.87 -13.05
N GLY A 155 27.45 23.78 -12.52
CA GLY A 155 26.39 24.46 -13.28
C GLY A 155 24.97 23.99 -12.99
N GLY A 156 24.77 23.09 -12.02
CA GLY A 156 23.45 22.61 -11.58
C GLY A 156 22.85 21.57 -12.53
N TRP A 157 21.91 20.76 -12.08
CA TRP A 157 21.23 19.75 -12.89
C TRP A 157 19.74 19.85 -12.59
N LEU A 158 18.91 20.17 -13.60
CA LEU A 158 17.49 20.48 -13.36
C LEU A 158 16.73 19.28 -12.80
N HIS A 159 16.88 18.11 -13.41
CA HIS A 159 16.21 16.88 -13.01
C HIS A 159 17.23 15.83 -12.58
N PRO A 160 17.80 15.95 -11.38
CA PRO A 160 18.75 14.97 -10.90
C PRO A 160 18.01 13.67 -10.50
N HIS A 161 18.78 12.61 -10.21
CA HIS A 161 18.22 11.33 -9.78
C HIS A 161 17.29 11.51 -8.57
N SER A 162 16.18 10.79 -8.54
CA SER A 162 15.17 10.87 -7.48
C SER A 162 14.54 9.52 -7.14
N THR A 163 14.76 8.46 -7.93
CA THR A 163 14.04 7.20 -7.74
C THR A 163 14.91 6.00 -8.05
N VAL A 164 14.50 4.85 -7.53
CA VAL A 164 15.08 3.55 -7.83
C VAL A 164 13.99 2.50 -8.00
N ALA A 165 14.27 1.49 -8.81
CA ALA A 165 13.54 0.23 -8.81
C ALA A 165 14.53 -0.92 -8.67
N VAL A 166 14.12 -1.98 -8.00
CA VAL A 166 14.95 -3.17 -7.80
C VAL A 166 14.12 -4.42 -8.05
N ARG A 167 14.75 -5.44 -8.63
CA ARG A 167 14.19 -6.79 -8.72
C ARG A 167 15.29 -7.82 -8.63
N GLU A 168 14.97 -8.98 -8.07
CA GLU A 168 15.87 -10.12 -8.05
C GLU A 168 16.04 -10.72 -9.46
N ILE A 169 17.25 -11.17 -9.78
CA ILE A 169 17.57 -11.82 -11.04
C ILE A 169 17.02 -13.25 -10.98
N THR A 170 16.09 -13.55 -11.89
CA THR A 170 15.47 -14.88 -11.97
C THR A 170 16.54 -15.97 -12.16
N GLY A 171 16.59 -16.90 -11.21
CA GLY A 171 17.53 -18.02 -11.22
C GLY A 171 18.89 -17.74 -10.57
N ASP A 172 19.11 -16.55 -10.01
CA ASP A 172 20.34 -16.20 -9.29
C ASP A 172 20.01 -15.54 -7.93
N PRO A 173 19.69 -16.36 -6.90
CA PRO A 173 19.29 -15.84 -5.60
C PRO A 173 20.35 -14.94 -4.98
N GLY A 174 19.94 -13.75 -4.52
CA GLY A 174 20.85 -12.74 -3.97
C GLY A 174 21.57 -11.87 -5.01
N ALA A 175 21.24 -12.01 -6.30
CA ALA A 175 21.63 -11.06 -7.33
C ALA A 175 20.42 -10.21 -7.74
N TYR A 176 20.62 -8.88 -7.86
CA TYR A 176 19.56 -7.92 -8.09
C TYR A 176 19.91 -6.95 -9.21
N GLU A 177 18.93 -6.59 -10.01
CA GLU A 177 19.02 -5.45 -10.92
C GLU A 177 18.52 -4.20 -10.20
N LEU A 178 19.36 -3.18 -10.09
CA LEU A 178 18.99 -1.86 -9.55
C LEU A 178 18.94 -0.85 -10.69
N TYR A 179 17.76 -0.30 -10.92
CA TYR A 179 17.48 0.72 -11.93
C TYR A 179 17.34 2.09 -11.26
N PHE A 180 17.86 3.14 -11.90
CA PHE A 180 17.72 4.52 -11.45
C PHE A 180 17.76 5.48 -12.65
N GLN A 181 17.04 6.60 -12.56
CA GLN A 181 17.10 7.65 -13.58
C GLN A 181 18.26 8.61 -13.33
N LEU A 182 18.78 9.19 -14.42
CA LEU A 182 19.38 10.51 -14.44
C LEU A 182 18.71 11.34 -15.55
N GLY A 183 17.79 12.21 -15.13
CA GLY A 183 16.95 13.02 -15.99
C GLY A 183 17.74 14.14 -16.64
N SER A 184 17.02 15.03 -17.29
CA SER A 184 17.61 16.08 -18.08
C SER A 184 18.24 17.17 -17.25
N ARG A 185 19.32 17.74 -17.79
CA ARG A 185 19.96 18.94 -17.26
C ARG A 185 19.22 20.21 -17.70
N THR A 186 18.34 20.10 -18.68
CA THR A 186 17.73 21.17 -19.47
C THR A 186 16.23 20.98 -19.58
N ASN A 187 15.46 22.06 -19.69
CA ASN A 187 14.01 21.95 -19.83
C ASN A 187 13.58 21.36 -21.19
N PHE A 188 14.17 21.84 -22.29
CA PHE A 188 13.68 21.57 -23.67
C PHE A 188 14.82 21.29 -24.68
N GLU A 189 15.97 20.84 -24.20
CA GLU A 189 17.16 20.56 -25.03
C GLU A 189 17.77 19.21 -24.63
N THR A 190 18.51 18.57 -25.54
CA THR A 190 19.23 17.33 -25.24
C THR A 190 20.34 17.59 -24.22
N THR A 191 20.40 16.75 -23.19
CA THR A 191 21.50 16.78 -22.23
C THR A 191 22.76 16.22 -22.88
N THR A 192 23.79 17.06 -23.00
CA THR A 192 25.10 16.65 -23.55
C THR A 192 26.16 16.43 -22.47
N ASP A 193 25.92 16.93 -21.26
CA ASP A 193 26.77 16.70 -20.10
C ASP A 193 26.54 15.30 -19.52
N THR A 194 27.55 14.79 -18.82
CA THR A 194 27.48 13.51 -18.10
C THR A 194 27.70 13.72 -16.60
N ALA A 195 27.13 12.84 -15.78
CA ALA A 195 27.46 12.75 -14.35
C ALA A 195 28.34 11.52 -14.10
N THR A 196 29.02 11.47 -12.95
CA THR A 196 29.88 10.33 -12.59
C THR A 196 29.23 9.52 -11.47
N LEU A 197 29.03 8.22 -11.69
CA LEU A 197 28.68 7.26 -10.66
C LEU A 197 29.93 6.80 -9.90
N ASN A 198 29.87 6.84 -8.58
CA ASN A 198 30.81 6.17 -7.69
C ASN A 198 30.02 5.30 -6.70
N SER A 199 30.61 4.23 -6.20
CA SER A 199 29.97 3.42 -5.16
C SER A 199 30.97 2.94 -4.12
N THR A 200 30.46 2.57 -2.95
CA THR A 200 31.25 1.88 -1.92
C THR A 200 31.36 0.38 -2.18
N ILE A 201 30.72 -0.12 -3.24
CA ILE A 201 30.55 -1.55 -3.53
C ILE A 201 31.12 -1.96 -4.90
N GLY A 202 31.94 -1.10 -5.52
CA GLY A 202 32.83 -1.48 -6.62
C GLY A 202 32.45 -0.94 -8.01
N VAL A 203 31.18 -0.59 -8.25
CA VAL A 203 30.78 0.01 -9.53
C VAL A 203 31.13 1.50 -9.58
N SER A 204 31.61 1.94 -10.74
CA SER A 204 31.81 3.36 -11.08
C SER A 204 31.69 3.53 -12.58
N GLY A 205 31.37 4.75 -13.04
CA GLY A 205 31.27 5.01 -14.48
C GLY A 205 30.65 6.36 -14.81
N SER A 206 30.50 6.63 -16.11
CA SER A 206 29.84 7.82 -16.61
C SER A 206 28.35 7.54 -16.83
N LEU A 207 27.50 8.48 -16.45
CA LEU A 207 26.06 8.44 -16.63
C LEU A 207 25.66 9.51 -17.65
N ALA A 208 25.01 9.09 -18.74
CA ALA A 208 24.30 10.01 -19.63
C ALA A 208 23.10 10.63 -18.89
N GLY A 209 22.78 11.89 -19.20
CA GLY A 209 21.48 12.45 -18.84
C GLY A 209 20.37 11.93 -19.76
N ASP A 210 19.15 12.40 -19.50
CA ASP A 210 17.94 12.03 -20.24
C ASP A 210 17.66 10.51 -20.23
N ALA A 211 18.08 9.79 -19.18
CA ALA A 211 18.30 8.34 -19.26
C ALA A 211 17.92 7.56 -18.00
N ILE A 212 17.74 6.25 -18.19
CA ILE A 212 17.68 5.25 -17.13
C ILE A 212 18.94 4.38 -17.20
N HIS A 213 19.53 4.10 -16.04
CA HIS A 213 20.68 3.21 -15.90
C HIS A 213 20.33 2.01 -15.02
N ARG A 214 21.06 0.93 -15.22
CA ARG A 214 21.01 -0.29 -14.41
C ARG A 214 22.40 -0.64 -13.92
N VAL A 215 22.49 -1.14 -12.69
CA VAL A 215 23.65 -1.88 -12.17
C VAL A 215 23.20 -3.24 -11.65
N THR A 216 24.09 -4.21 -11.66
CA THR A 216 23.86 -5.50 -10.99
C THR A 216 24.46 -5.44 -9.59
N ILE A 217 23.68 -5.82 -8.59
CA ILE A 217 24.09 -5.92 -7.18
C ILE A 217 24.13 -7.39 -6.81
N THR A 218 25.24 -7.88 -6.26
CA THR A 218 25.35 -9.24 -5.73
C THR A 218 25.55 -9.21 -4.23
N ASP A 219 24.70 -9.93 -3.53
CA ASP A 219 24.76 -10.11 -2.09
C ASP A 219 25.57 -11.36 -1.72
N HIS A 220 26.68 -11.16 -1.00
CA HIS A 220 27.53 -12.23 -0.48
C HIS A 220 27.25 -12.52 1.01
N GLY A 221 26.10 -12.09 1.51
CA GLY A 221 25.69 -12.11 2.91
C GLY A 221 26.34 -10.97 3.72
N ALA A 222 27.65 -11.07 3.96
CA ALA A 222 28.38 -10.09 4.79
C ALA A 222 28.76 -8.80 4.03
N SER A 223 28.70 -8.80 2.71
CA SER A 223 29.13 -7.68 1.86
C SER A 223 28.36 -7.67 0.54
N LEU A 224 28.30 -6.50 -0.09
CA LEU A 224 27.74 -6.33 -1.43
C LEU A 224 28.83 -6.02 -2.46
N THR A 225 28.64 -6.48 -3.69
CA THR A 225 29.36 -5.99 -4.86
C THR A 225 28.40 -5.43 -5.88
N ALA A 226 28.82 -4.41 -6.63
CA ALA A 226 28.10 -3.90 -7.77
C ALA A 226 28.98 -3.89 -9.02
N ASP A 227 28.41 -4.22 -10.15
CA ASP A 227 29.05 -4.15 -11.46
C ASP A 227 28.03 -3.87 -12.57
N SER A 228 28.45 -4.07 -13.83
CA SER A 228 27.58 -4.09 -15.01
C SER A 228 26.71 -2.83 -15.14
N LEU A 229 27.34 -1.65 -15.05
CA LEU A 229 26.66 -0.38 -15.35
C LEU A 229 26.25 -0.33 -16.83
N THR A 230 24.95 -0.30 -17.09
CA THR A 230 24.34 -0.27 -18.43
C THR A 230 23.34 0.88 -18.52
N GLN A 231 23.33 1.60 -19.64
CA GLN A 231 22.24 2.51 -19.96
C GLN A 231 21.10 1.72 -20.60
N ILE A 232 19.89 1.88 -20.09
CA ILE A 232 18.69 1.12 -20.48
C ILE A 232 17.83 1.91 -21.45
N ALA A 233 17.66 3.20 -21.18
CA ALA A 233 16.84 4.09 -21.98
C ALA A 233 17.49 5.47 -22.13
N THR A 234 17.01 6.22 -23.11
CA THR A 234 17.38 7.62 -23.38
C THR A 234 16.13 8.39 -23.84
N GLY A 235 16.24 9.72 -23.90
CA GLY A 235 15.14 10.56 -24.38
C GLY A 235 14.00 10.63 -23.38
N LEU A 236 14.34 10.61 -22.08
CA LEU A 236 13.42 10.76 -20.96
C LEU A 236 13.80 12.02 -20.18
N ARG A 237 12.89 12.97 -20.02
CA ARG A 237 13.22 14.24 -19.37
C ARG A 237 13.36 14.10 -17.86
N ASN A 238 12.44 13.41 -17.18
CA ASN A 238 12.50 13.19 -15.74
C ASN A 238 11.58 12.04 -15.30
N SER A 239 12.04 10.79 -15.47
CA SER A 239 11.25 9.61 -15.12
C SER A 239 11.38 9.22 -13.65
N ALA A 240 10.63 9.89 -12.78
CA ALA A 240 10.75 9.76 -11.32
C ALA A 240 9.98 8.58 -10.70
N GLY A 241 9.22 7.80 -11.48
CA GLY A 241 8.39 6.68 -10.98
C GLY A 241 8.52 5.43 -11.85
N PHE A 242 8.74 4.28 -11.21
CA PHE A 242 8.98 2.98 -11.85
C PHE A 242 8.16 1.86 -11.18
N ALA A 243 7.61 0.96 -12.00
CA ALA A 243 7.00 -0.28 -11.53
C ALA A 243 7.27 -1.43 -12.52
N PHE A 244 7.46 -2.64 -12.00
CA PHE A 244 7.50 -3.85 -12.82
C PHE A 244 6.13 -4.52 -12.81
N GLN A 245 5.61 -4.86 -13.99
CA GLN A 245 4.35 -5.58 -14.12
C GLN A 245 4.54 -7.00 -13.56
N PRO A 246 3.76 -7.44 -12.54
CA PRO A 246 4.06 -8.69 -11.82
C PRO A 246 4.08 -9.98 -12.66
N GLY A 247 3.28 -10.08 -13.72
CA GLY A 247 3.19 -11.27 -14.57
C GLY A 247 4.19 -11.31 -15.74
N THR A 248 4.39 -10.20 -16.44
CA THR A 248 5.27 -10.09 -17.62
C THR A 248 6.69 -9.66 -17.24
N GLY A 249 6.84 -8.94 -16.13
CA GLY A 249 8.07 -8.27 -15.71
C GLY A 249 8.47 -7.09 -16.60
N ASP A 250 7.55 -6.57 -17.41
CA ASP A 250 7.74 -5.34 -18.17
C ASP A 250 7.94 -4.17 -17.21
N MET A 251 8.83 -3.25 -17.55
CA MET A 251 9.03 -2.03 -16.79
C MET A 251 8.10 -0.95 -17.31
N PHE A 252 7.24 -0.43 -16.45
CA PHE A 252 6.53 0.82 -16.68
C PHE A 252 7.28 1.95 -15.99
N LEU A 253 7.23 3.12 -16.61
CA LEU A 253 7.85 4.33 -16.10
C LEU A 253 6.99 5.53 -16.50
N GLN A 254 6.82 6.49 -15.60
CA GLN A 254 6.30 7.80 -15.99
C GLN A 254 7.45 8.69 -16.47
N ASP A 255 7.16 9.72 -17.27
CA ASP A 255 8.10 10.80 -17.59
C ASP A 255 7.41 12.17 -17.50
N ASN A 256 8.06 13.14 -16.85
CA ASN A 256 7.56 14.52 -16.85
C ASN A 256 7.97 15.20 -18.16
N GLY A 257 7.01 15.72 -18.93
CA GLY A 257 7.18 16.47 -20.16
C GLY A 257 7.84 17.84 -19.99
N ILE A 258 8.03 18.53 -21.11
CA ILE A 258 8.68 19.84 -21.21
C ILE A 258 7.81 20.89 -20.52
N ASP A 259 8.37 21.63 -19.56
CA ASP A 259 7.65 22.72 -18.90
C ASP A 259 7.26 23.80 -19.91
N GLY A 260 6.21 24.54 -19.59
CA GLY A 260 5.72 25.60 -20.44
C GLY A 260 6.75 26.65 -20.83
N LEU A 261 6.91 26.86 -22.14
CA LEU A 261 7.85 27.83 -22.69
C LEU A 261 7.38 29.29 -22.57
N SER A 262 6.08 29.49 -22.30
CA SER A 262 5.48 30.83 -22.16
C SER A 262 4.66 31.01 -20.88
N ASN A 263 3.88 30.01 -20.48
CA ASN A 263 3.20 29.96 -19.19
C ASN A 263 3.78 28.78 -18.38
N PRO A 264 4.43 29.01 -17.22
CA PRO A 264 5.13 27.95 -16.48
C PRO A 264 4.22 26.90 -15.82
N ILE A 265 2.90 27.14 -15.78
CA ILE A 265 1.89 26.17 -15.29
C ILE A 265 1.11 25.53 -16.46
N GLU A 266 1.68 25.53 -17.65
CA GLU A 266 1.07 24.93 -18.85
C GLU A 266 2.16 24.23 -19.64
N PRO A 267 2.29 22.91 -19.52
CA PRO A 267 3.39 22.18 -20.10
C PRO A 267 3.34 22.28 -21.62
N HIS A 268 4.52 22.30 -22.23
CA HIS A 268 4.66 22.39 -23.67
C HIS A 268 4.48 21.02 -24.34
N SER A 269 4.88 19.95 -23.65
CA SER A 269 4.57 18.57 -24.01
C SER A 269 3.81 17.89 -22.89
N ALA A 270 2.90 16.98 -23.24
CA ALA A 270 2.22 16.15 -22.26
C ALA A 270 3.22 15.34 -21.42
N ASP A 271 2.85 15.07 -20.18
CA ASP A 271 3.48 14.04 -19.36
C ASP A 271 3.10 12.65 -19.90
N GLU A 272 3.93 11.66 -19.65
CA GLU A 272 3.81 10.36 -20.31
C GLU A 272 3.87 9.18 -19.34
N LEU A 273 3.12 8.13 -19.66
CA LEU A 273 3.36 6.77 -19.18
C LEU A 273 4.02 5.98 -20.30
N ASN A 274 5.16 5.38 -20.01
CA ASN A 274 6.03 4.66 -20.94
C ASN A 274 6.23 3.20 -20.50
N ARG A 275 6.60 2.32 -21.44
CA ARG A 275 6.84 0.89 -21.18
C ARG A 275 8.09 0.38 -21.91
N ILE A 276 8.90 -0.39 -21.19
CA ILE A 276 9.99 -1.21 -21.75
C ILE A 276 9.65 -2.67 -21.48
N ARG A 277 9.61 -3.50 -22.53
CA ARG A 277 9.32 -4.94 -22.35
C ARG A 277 10.46 -5.61 -21.59
N ARG A 278 10.13 -6.65 -20.81
CA ARG A 278 11.13 -7.42 -20.07
C ARG A 278 12.28 -7.92 -20.95
N SER A 279 11.95 -8.37 -22.17
CA SER A 279 12.93 -8.89 -23.14
C SER A 279 13.91 -7.84 -23.64
N ASP A 280 13.55 -6.56 -23.55
CA ASP A 280 14.29 -5.46 -24.13
C ASP A 280 15.17 -4.75 -23.07
N LEU A 281 14.93 -5.03 -21.77
CA LEU A 281 15.70 -4.47 -20.66
C LEU A 281 17.18 -4.89 -20.70
N GLY A 282 18.03 -3.95 -21.11
CA GLY A 282 19.48 -4.14 -21.25
C GLY A 282 19.91 -4.66 -22.63
N GLY A 283 19.01 -4.64 -23.61
CA GLY A 283 19.30 -4.82 -25.03
C GLY A 283 19.78 -3.52 -25.68
N GLU A 284 19.24 -3.19 -26.85
CA GLU A 284 19.44 -1.86 -27.46
C GLU A 284 18.86 -0.77 -26.56
N ILE A 285 19.43 0.44 -26.61
CA ILE A 285 18.95 1.56 -25.78
C ILE A 285 17.60 2.04 -26.34
N GLU A 286 16.55 1.90 -25.53
CA GLU A 286 15.22 2.40 -25.88
C GLU A 286 15.20 3.94 -25.86
N ASN A 287 14.67 4.58 -26.90
CA ASN A 287 14.65 6.04 -27.02
C ASN A 287 13.21 6.56 -26.96
N PHE A 288 12.88 7.32 -25.91
CA PHE A 288 11.55 7.91 -25.68
C PHE A 288 11.41 9.33 -26.25
N GLY A 289 12.44 9.86 -26.89
CA GLY A 289 12.29 10.96 -27.84
C GLY A 289 12.55 12.37 -27.32
N PHE A 290 12.55 12.62 -26.01
CA PHE A 290 12.89 13.94 -25.46
C PHE A 290 14.22 14.46 -26.04
N PRO A 291 14.30 15.75 -26.43
CA PRO A 291 13.25 16.77 -26.42
C PRO A 291 12.51 16.91 -27.77
N SER A 292 12.70 15.97 -28.68
CA SER A 292 12.40 16.15 -30.11
C SER A 292 11.18 15.39 -30.62
N THR A 293 10.77 14.35 -29.90
CA THR A 293 9.52 13.61 -30.13
C THR A 293 8.70 13.62 -28.85
N TYR A 294 7.45 14.06 -28.92
CA TYR A 294 6.52 14.16 -27.79
C TYR A 294 5.11 14.50 -28.31
N GLU A 295 4.09 14.29 -27.49
CA GLU A 295 2.75 14.81 -27.77
C GLU A 295 2.58 16.23 -27.23
N GLN A 296 2.13 17.17 -28.07
CA GLN A 296 1.87 18.53 -27.63
C GLN A 296 0.67 18.57 -26.68
N TYR A 297 0.86 19.20 -25.51
CA TYR A 297 -0.19 19.32 -24.50
C TYR A 297 -1.40 20.11 -25.02
N ARG A 298 -2.59 19.70 -24.59
CA ARG A 298 -3.94 20.12 -24.99
C ARG A 298 -4.37 19.85 -26.43
N THR A 299 -3.44 19.71 -27.37
CA THR A 299 -3.77 19.49 -28.79
C THR A 299 -3.74 18.02 -29.19
N GLY A 300 -2.99 17.21 -28.44
CA GLY A 300 -2.75 15.80 -28.77
C GLY A 300 -1.94 15.60 -30.05
N VAL A 301 -1.30 16.65 -30.56
CA VAL A 301 -0.53 16.58 -31.82
C VAL A 301 0.85 16.03 -31.53
N THR A 302 1.17 14.87 -32.10
CA THR A 302 2.53 14.31 -32.07
C THR A 302 3.51 15.21 -32.83
N ILE A 303 4.60 15.58 -32.17
CA ILE A 303 5.76 16.27 -32.73
C ILE A 303 6.90 15.25 -32.82
N GLY A 304 7.72 15.34 -33.88
CA GLY A 304 8.85 14.42 -34.09
C GLY A 304 8.44 13.01 -34.54
N THR A 305 9.44 12.14 -34.76
CA THR A 305 9.22 10.76 -35.25
C THR A 305 10.33 9.79 -34.80
N THR A 306 11.16 10.15 -33.84
CA THR A 306 12.37 9.38 -33.48
C THR A 306 12.26 8.67 -32.14
N GLY A 307 11.32 9.09 -31.29
CA GLY A 307 10.99 8.43 -30.03
C GLY A 307 10.01 7.29 -30.21
N ILE A 308 9.99 6.37 -29.24
CA ILE A 308 8.95 5.36 -29.06
C ILE A 308 7.70 6.07 -28.57
N ASP A 309 6.54 5.70 -29.10
CA ASP A 309 5.26 6.25 -28.67
C ASP A 309 4.97 5.84 -27.21
N PRO A 310 4.46 6.76 -26.37
CA PRO A 310 4.09 6.42 -25.01
C PRO A 310 2.88 5.49 -24.97
N VAL A 311 2.69 4.80 -23.84
CA VAL A 311 1.46 4.05 -23.54
C VAL A 311 0.29 5.04 -23.44
N VAL A 312 0.50 6.14 -22.72
CA VAL A 312 -0.43 7.26 -22.57
C VAL A 312 0.37 8.56 -22.57
N ALA A 313 -0.10 9.56 -23.31
CA ALA A 313 0.23 10.96 -23.10
C ALA A 313 -0.94 11.62 -22.36
N PHE A 314 -0.68 12.19 -21.18
CA PHE A 314 -1.73 12.74 -20.33
C PHE A 314 -2.18 14.11 -20.87
N GLN A 315 -3.46 14.18 -21.21
CA GLN A 315 -4.16 15.35 -21.72
C GLN A 315 -5.27 15.73 -20.72
N PRO A 316 -5.72 16.99 -20.70
CA PRO A 316 -6.81 17.39 -19.81
C PRO A 316 -8.11 16.62 -20.09
N ILE A 317 -8.77 16.14 -19.03
CA ILE A 317 -10.11 15.53 -19.08
C ILE A 317 -11.12 16.58 -18.64
N ASP A 318 -11.99 17.02 -19.56
CA ASP A 318 -13.00 18.06 -19.29
C ASP A 318 -12.42 19.37 -18.69
N GLY A 319 -11.14 19.66 -19.00
CA GLY A 319 -10.41 20.81 -18.48
C GLY A 319 -9.72 20.59 -17.13
N SER A 320 -9.83 19.40 -16.56
CA SER A 320 -9.07 18.95 -15.39
C SER A 320 -7.72 18.40 -15.82
N GLU A 321 -6.64 18.83 -15.19
CA GLU A 321 -5.27 18.63 -15.66
C GLU A 321 -4.57 17.52 -14.88
N SER A 322 -3.54 16.93 -15.47
CA SER A 322 -2.78 15.81 -14.93
C SER A 322 -1.30 16.05 -15.20
N GLU A 323 -0.62 16.70 -14.24
CA GLU A 323 0.74 17.17 -14.47
C GLU A 323 1.74 16.81 -13.35
N GLY A 324 2.98 16.63 -13.75
CA GLY A 324 4.11 16.33 -12.87
C GLY A 324 4.01 14.93 -12.27
N PRO A 325 3.98 13.84 -13.07
CA PRO A 325 3.89 12.51 -12.52
C PRO A 325 5.07 12.23 -11.59
N ASN A 326 4.81 11.59 -10.44
CA ASN A 326 5.87 11.33 -9.45
C ASN A 326 6.15 9.84 -9.25
N ASP A 327 5.15 9.03 -8.90
CA ASP A 327 5.27 7.59 -8.67
C ASP A 327 4.14 6.82 -9.38
N ILE A 328 4.35 5.51 -9.54
CA ILE A 328 3.38 4.63 -10.20
C ILE A 328 3.26 3.31 -9.45
N ALA A 329 2.06 2.73 -9.44
CA ALA A 329 1.83 1.40 -8.88
C ALA A 329 0.71 0.68 -9.62
N PHE A 330 0.92 -0.60 -9.96
CA PHE A 330 -0.14 -1.44 -10.50
C PHE A 330 -1.29 -1.57 -9.51
N ALA A 331 -2.52 -1.67 -10.00
CA ALA A 331 -3.66 -1.86 -9.14
C ALA A 331 -3.50 -3.11 -8.26
N PRO A 332 -3.89 -3.05 -6.97
CA PRO A 332 -3.91 -4.22 -6.11
C PRO A 332 -4.71 -5.37 -6.76
N PRO A 333 -4.21 -6.61 -6.74
CA PRO A 333 -4.90 -7.76 -7.33
C PRO A 333 -6.35 -7.94 -6.84
N ALA A 334 -6.63 -7.65 -5.56
CA ALA A 334 -7.96 -7.76 -4.97
C ALA A 334 -8.84 -6.51 -5.15
N PHE A 335 -8.40 -5.49 -5.90
CA PHE A 335 -9.30 -4.39 -6.28
C PHE A 335 -10.41 -4.90 -7.24
N PRO A 336 -11.55 -4.19 -7.31
CA PRO A 336 -12.64 -4.49 -8.22
C PRO A 336 -12.22 -4.67 -9.69
N ALA A 337 -13.03 -5.40 -10.45
CA ALA A 337 -12.76 -5.80 -11.84
C ALA A 337 -12.31 -4.63 -12.72
N ALA A 338 -12.99 -3.49 -12.56
CA ALA A 338 -12.76 -2.27 -13.33
C ALA A 338 -11.33 -1.70 -13.16
N LEU A 339 -10.60 -2.11 -12.12
CA LEU A 339 -9.26 -1.59 -11.81
C LEU A 339 -8.14 -2.63 -12.01
N ARG A 340 -8.45 -3.93 -12.08
CA ARG A 340 -7.46 -5.02 -11.94
C ARG A 340 -6.36 -5.04 -13.01
N ASN A 341 -6.65 -4.58 -14.23
CA ASN A 341 -5.68 -4.51 -15.33
C ASN A 341 -5.15 -3.10 -15.57
N GLY A 342 -4.99 -2.31 -14.52
CA GLY A 342 -4.50 -0.94 -14.65
C GLY A 342 -3.36 -0.57 -13.73
N ILE A 343 -2.95 0.68 -13.88
CA ILE A 343 -1.86 1.29 -13.15
C ILE A 343 -2.29 2.67 -12.66
N PHE A 344 -1.97 2.95 -11.41
CA PHE A 344 -2.13 4.26 -10.80
C PHE A 344 -0.90 5.10 -11.05
N VAL A 345 -1.12 6.38 -11.39
CA VAL A 345 -0.07 7.39 -11.62
C VAL A 345 -0.40 8.58 -10.76
N THR A 346 0.50 8.94 -9.86
CA THR A 346 0.35 10.16 -9.07
C THR A 346 0.79 11.38 -9.84
N MET A 347 0.05 12.48 -9.72
CA MET A 347 0.41 13.78 -10.26
C MET A 347 0.73 14.76 -9.12
N HIS A 348 1.90 15.38 -9.15
CA HIS A 348 2.31 16.39 -8.17
C HIS A 348 1.55 17.70 -8.35
N GLY A 349 1.31 18.07 -9.62
CA GLY A 349 0.74 19.34 -10.04
C GLY A 349 1.59 20.55 -9.64
N GLN A 350 0.92 21.68 -9.35
CA GLN A 350 1.60 22.92 -9.01
C GLN A 350 2.42 22.80 -7.72
N PHE A 351 3.74 22.92 -7.85
CA PHE A 351 4.78 22.72 -6.83
C PHE A 351 4.52 23.20 -5.39
N GLY A 352 3.71 24.25 -5.19
CA GLY A 352 3.47 24.84 -3.87
C GLY A 352 1.99 24.94 -3.47
N SER A 353 1.11 24.34 -4.27
CA SER A 353 -0.34 24.42 -4.13
C SER A 353 -0.92 23.07 -3.72
N GLY A 354 -1.97 23.09 -2.91
CA GLY A 354 -2.71 21.89 -2.51
C GLY A 354 -4.19 22.20 -2.36
N GLY A 355 -5.00 21.16 -2.17
CA GLY A 355 -6.45 21.21 -2.21
C GLY A 355 -6.95 21.86 -3.50
N LEU A 356 -8.04 22.60 -3.40
CA LEU A 356 -8.71 23.27 -4.54
C LEU A 356 -7.85 24.32 -5.28
N LEU A 357 -6.64 24.63 -4.81
CA LEU A 357 -5.72 25.55 -5.48
C LEU A 357 -4.76 24.84 -6.43
N ASN A 358 -4.66 23.51 -6.33
CA ASN A 358 -3.88 22.70 -7.26
C ASN A 358 -4.88 22.01 -8.18
N GLU A 359 -4.90 22.40 -9.46
CA GLU A 359 -5.79 21.83 -10.45
C GLU A 359 -5.10 20.79 -11.35
N GLU A 360 -3.87 20.41 -10.99
CA GLU A 360 -3.00 19.56 -11.82
C GLU A 360 -2.64 18.23 -11.12
N ASN A 361 -3.14 17.96 -9.91
CA ASN A 361 -2.68 16.89 -9.01
C ASN A 361 -3.67 15.71 -8.77
N PRO A 362 -4.39 15.19 -9.78
CA PRO A 362 -5.22 14.02 -9.57
C PRO A 362 -4.37 12.77 -9.28
N LEU A 363 -5.00 11.77 -8.65
CA LEU A 363 -4.51 10.39 -8.75
C LEU A 363 -5.14 9.78 -10.00
N VAL A 364 -4.34 9.54 -11.02
CA VAL A 364 -4.81 9.01 -12.30
C VAL A 364 -4.80 7.48 -12.26
N PHE A 365 -5.82 6.85 -12.85
CA PHE A 365 -5.82 5.43 -13.17
C PHE A 365 -5.80 5.26 -14.69
N VAL A 366 -4.93 4.39 -15.18
CA VAL A 366 -4.82 4.00 -16.60
C VAL A 366 -5.26 2.54 -16.74
N ASP A 367 -6.26 2.27 -17.59
CA ASP A 367 -6.64 0.92 -18.01
C ASP A 367 -5.68 0.45 -19.11
N LEU A 368 -4.90 -0.60 -18.84
CA LEU A 368 -3.89 -1.11 -19.78
C LEU A 368 -4.49 -2.01 -20.87
N THR A 369 -5.79 -2.25 -20.85
CA THR A 369 -6.51 -3.02 -21.88
C THR A 369 -6.69 -2.17 -23.15
N ASP A 370 -7.02 -0.89 -22.99
CA ASP A 370 -7.29 0.03 -24.08
C ASP A 370 -6.54 1.37 -23.98
N ASN A 371 -5.69 1.53 -22.96
CA ASN A 371 -4.92 2.73 -22.63
C ASN A 371 -5.78 3.98 -22.34
N SER A 372 -7.06 3.80 -22.02
CA SER A 372 -7.88 4.89 -21.48
C SER A 372 -7.47 5.22 -20.04
N TYR A 373 -7.78 6.44 -19.59
CA TYR A 373 -7.50 6.86 -18.22
C TYR A 373 -8.57 7.80 -17.69
N PHE A 374 -8.66 7.86 -16.37
CA PHE A 374 -9.55 8.78 -15.64
C PHE A 374 -8.90 9.18 -14.30
N HIS A 375 -9.43 10.24 -13.68
CA HIS A 375 -9.00 10.66 -12.35
C HIS A 375 -9.71 9.81 -11.30
N PHE A 376 -8.97 8.90 -10.65
CA PHE A 376 -9.48 8.08 -9.55
C PHE A 376 -9.71 8.91 -8.28
N ILE A 377 -8.83 9.89 -8.05
CA ILE A 377 -9.05 11.01 -7.13
C ILE A 377 -8.89 12.29 -7.93
N GLU A 378 -9.90 13.17 -7.88
CA GLU A 378 -9.91 14.42 -8.65
C GLU A 378 -9.05 15.52 -7.99
N ASN A 379 -8.51 16.43 -8.78
CA ASN A 379 -7.83 17.65 -8.31
C ASN A 379 -8.72 18.57 -7.44
N THR A 380 -10.04 18.37 -7.46
CA THR A 380 -11.01 19.10 -6.63
C THR A 380 -11.17 18.51 -5.22
N GLU A 381 -10.36 17.53 -4.83
CA GLU A 381 -10.37 16.99 -3.47
C GLU A 381 -9.72 17.99 -2.49
N PRO A 382 -10.49 18.66 -1.60
CA PRO A 382 -9.98 19.76 -0.77
C PRO A 382 -8.96 19.31 0.29
N SER A 383 -8.90 18.01 0.58
CA SER A 383 -8.08 17.42 1.63
C SER A 383 -6.72 16.90 1.16
N VAL A 384 -6.46 16.94 -0.16
CA VAL A 384 -5.28 16.37 -0.82
C VAL A 384 -4.31 17.47 -1.22
N GLY A 385 -3.03 17.28 -0.90
CA GLY A 385 -1.94 18.15 -1.30
C GLY A 385 -1.13 17.60 -2.46
N HIS A 386 -0.15 16.74 -2.17
CA HIS A 386 0.68 16.08 -3.18
C HIS A 386 0.68 14.58 -2.89
N LEU A 387 -0.23 13.86 -3.54
CA LEU A 387 -0.21 12.40 -3.53
C LEU A 387 0.98 11.99 -4.36
N ASP A 388 2.12 11.70 -3.76
CA ASP A 388 3.39 11.55 -4.52
C ASP A 388 4.03 10.18 -4.33
N GLY A 389 3.57 9.39 -3.36
CA GLY A 389 4.08 8.04 -3.13
C GLY A 389 2.98 7.01 -3.27
N LEU A 390 3.26 5.93 -3.99
CA LEU A 390 2.34 4.80 -4.12
C LEU A 390 2.97 3.52 -3.61
N LEU A 391 2.15 2.68 -2.97
CA LEU A 391 2.48 1.30 -2.69
C LEU A 391 1.23 0.45 -2.90
N SER A 392 1.32 -0.49 -3.82
CA SER A 392 0.30 -1.51 -4.02
C SER A 392 0.69 -2.75 -3.23
N THR A 393 -0.27 -3.24 -2.44
CA THR A 393 -0.22 -4.54 -1.77
C THR A 393 -1.27 -5.45 -2.42
N HIS A 394 -1.49 -6.65 -1.88
CA HIS A 394 -2.52 -7.55 -2.42
C HIS A 394 -3.92 -6.91 -2.48
N ASP A 395 -4.33 -6.20 -1.44
CA ASP A 395 -5.70 -5.70 -1.29
C ASP A 395 -5.84 -4.20 -1.02
N SER A 396 -4.71 -3.50 -0.93
CA SER A 396 -4.69 -2.10 -0.56
C SER A 396 -3.75 -1.29 -1.46
N LEU A 397 -4.20 -0.11 -1.86
CA LEU A 397 -3.35 0.95 -2.40
C LEU A 397 -3.06 1.94 -1.27
N PHE A 398 -1.79 2.05 -0.88
CA PHE A 398 -1.33 3.09 0.01
C PHE A 398 -0.89 4.31 -0.80
N VAL A 399 -1.34 5.49 -0.38
CA VAL A 399 -1.09 6.76 -1.08
C VAL A 399 -0.52 7.77 -0.09
N ALA A 400 0.71 8.21 -0.32
CA ALA A 400 1.38 9.19 0.54
C ALA A 400 1.06 10.62 0.06
N ASP A 401 0.38 11.39 0.91
CA ASP A 401 0.26 12.84 0.76
C ASP A 401 1.42 13.52 1.50
N MET A 402 2.38 14.04 0.73
CA MET A 402 3.57 14.68 1.30
C MET A 402 3.22 15.85 2.21
N SER A 403 2.24 16.64 1.80
CA SER A 403 1.80 17.82 2.54
C SER A 403 0.42 18.22 2.03
N PRO A 404 -0.65 18.02 2.81
CA PRO A 404 -2.01 18.40 2.43
C PRO A 404 -2.22 19.88 2.06
N SER A 405 -1.29 20.76 2.43
CA SER A 405 -1.31 22.19 2.07
C SER A 405 -0.61 22.52 0.75
N GLY A 406 0.06 21.55 0.13
CA GLY A 406 0.97 21.71 -1.01
C GLY A 406 2.33 22.35 -0.69
N ARG A 407 2.55 22.83 0.53
CA ARG A 407 3.80 23.53 0.86
C ARG A 407 4.88 22.57 1.34
N LEU A 408 6.10 22.71 0.81
CA LEU A 408 7.25 21.83 1.11
C LEU A 408 8.26 22.43 2.12
N GLY A 409 7.83 23.46 2.85
CA GLY A 409 8.63 24.19 3.84
C GLY A 409 8.18 23.97 5.28
N THR A 410 8.89 24.59 6.22
CA THR A 410 8.69 24.45 7.68
C THR A 410 7.28 24.68 8.20
N SER A 411 6.41 25.37 7.46
CA SER A 411 5.00 25.55 7.81
C SER A 411 4.16 24.26 7.72
N SER A 412 4.67 23.25 7.02
CA SER A 412 3.99 21.96 6.77
C SER A 412 4.69 20.79 7.47
N ALA A 413 5.57 21.09 8.42
CA ALA A 413 6.19 20.05 9.24
C ALA A 413 5.11 19.22 9.94
N TYR A 414 5.26 17.90 9.91
CA TYR A 414 4.39 16.90 10.53
C TYR A 414 2.94 16.90 10.01
N THR A 415 2.68 17.47 8.82
CA THR A 415 1.33 17.45 8.25
C THR A 415 1.10 16.32 7.26
N GLY A 416 2.17 15.68 6.78
CA GLY A 416 2.10 14.61 5.80
C GLY A 416 1.34 13.39 6.32
N LYS A 417 0.70 12.67 5.39
CA LYS A 417 -0.18 11.55 5.67
C LYS A 417 0.09 10.40 4.71
N ILE A 418 -0.28 9.20 5.13
CA ILE A 418 -0.43 8.05 4.26
C ILE A 418 -1.88 7.60 4.38
N TYR A 419 -2.57 7.52 3.25
CA TYR A 419 -3.91 6.96 3.15
C TYR A 419 -3.82 5.47 2.80
N GLN A 420 -4.71 4.65 3.34
CA GLN A 420 -4.94 3.29 2.84
C GLN A 420 -6.29 3.29 2.13
N ILE A 421 -6.31 2.82 0.87
CA ILE A 421 -7.51 2.49 0.11
C ILE A 421 -7.56 0.97 0.02
N LYS A 422 -8.33 0.34 0.90
CA LYS A 422 -8.44 -1.13 1.01
C LYS A 422 -9.68 -1.62 0.29
N SER A 423 -9.55 -2.66 -0.53
CA SER A 423 -10.67 -3.38 -1.13
C SER A 423 -11.47 -4.12 -0.05
N LEU A 424 -12.79 -4.00 -0.14
CA LEU A 424 -13.77 -4.77 0.62
C LEU A 424 -14.37 -5.91 -0.21
N VAL A 425 -13.94 -6.05 -1.47
CA VAL A 425 -14.28 -7.21 -2.31
C VAL A 425 -13.69 -8.46 -1.64
N PRO A 426 -14.50 -9.49 -1.35
CA PRO A 426 -14.03 -10.69 -0.69
C PRO A 426 -12.90 -11.38 -1.46
N SER A 427 -11.81 -11.75 -0.78
CA SER A 427 -10.69 -12.46 -1.41
C SER A 427 -11.13 -13.85 -1.85
N GLY A 428 -10.97 -14.17 -3.14
CA GLY A 428 -11.41 -15.44 -3.72
C GLY A 428 -12.75 -15.37 -4.46
N ASP A 429 -13.45 -14.23 -4.45
CA ASP A 429 -14.45 -13.93 -5.46
C ASP A 429 -13.71 -13.60 -6.78
N PHE A 430 -13.51 -14.61 -7.62
CA PHE A 430 -12.69 -14.50 -8.82
C PHE A 430 -13.52 -14.04 -10.03
N ASN A 431 -14.82 -14.33 -10.07
CA ASN A 431 -15.74 -13.86 -11.10
C ASN A 431 -16.34 -12.47 -10.79
N LEU A 432 -16.21 -12.00 -9.54
CA LEU A 432 -16.55 -10.66 -9.05
C LEU A 432 -18.04 -10.36 -9.05
N ASP A 433 -18.86 -11.38 -8.80
CA ASP A 433 -20.31 -11.21 -8.64
C ASP A 433 -20.73 -10.97 -7.17
N GLY A 434 -19.77 -10.97 -6.23
CA GLY A 434 -19.97 -10.77 -4.80
C GLY A 434 -20.28 -12.05 -4.03
N ASP A 435 -20.34 -13.21 -4.69
CA ASP A 435 -20.73 -14.48 -4.11
C ASP A 435 -19.67 -15.57 -4.32
N TYR A 436 -19.18 -16.19 -3.23
CA TYR A 436 -18.40 -17.42 -3.34
C TYR A 436 -19.26 -18.58 -3.90
N THR A 437 -18.99 -18.98 -5.14
CA THR A 437 -19.71 -20.05 -5.83
C THR A 437 -18.76 -21.04 -6.52
N CYS A 438 -19.35 -22.01 -7.23
CA CYS A 438 -18.61 -22.91 -8.11
C CYS A 438 -17.79 -22.16 -9.17
N GLU A 439 -18.31 -21.04 -9.69
CA GLU A 439 -17.63 -20.30 -10.76
C GLU A 439 -16.25 -19.80 -10.31
N ASP A 440 -16.10 -19.44 -9.04
CA ASP A 440 -14.83 -19.00 -8.48
C ASP A 440 -13.84 -20.15 -8.28
N ILE A 441 -14.25 -21.17 -7.52
CA ILE A 441 -13.34 -22.27 -7.20
C ILE A 441 -12.96 -23.06 -8.46
N ASP A 442 -13.83 -23.13 -9.47
CA ASP A 442 -13.52 -23.73 -10.77
C ASP A 442 -12.43 -22.94 -11.52
N LEU A 443 -12.44 -21.60 -11.45
CA LEU A 443 -11.35 -20.76 -11.98
C LEU A 443 -10.02 -21.02 -11.25
N LEU A 444 -10.05 -21.12 -9.92
CA LEU A 444 -8.86 -21.44 -9.12
C LEU A 444 -8.31 -22.83 -9.45
N ILE A 445 -9.17 -23.85 -9.49
CA ILE A 445 -8.77 -25.20 -9.85
C ILE A 445 -8.20 -25.27 -11.27
N THR A 446 -8.79 -24.51 -12.21
CA THR A 446 -8.26 -24.39 -13.57
C THR A 446 -6.85 -23.81 -13.57
N GLU A 447 -6.57 -22.80 -12.74
CA GLU A 447 -5.23 -22.21 -12.66
C GLU A 447 -4.20 -23.09 -11.96
N ILE A 448 -4.61 -23.86 -10.95
CA ILE A 448 -3.76 -24.89 -10.34
C ILE A 448 -3.35 -25.92 -11.40
N ALA A 449 -4.32 -26.41 -12.20
CA ALA A 449 -4.08 -27.37 -13.26
C ALA A 449 -3.17 -26.80 -14.37
N ALA A 450 -3.32 -25.52 -14.69
CA ALA A 450 -2.47 -24.81 -15.66
C ALA A 450 -1.06 -24.50 -15.12
N SER A 451 -0.90 -24.45 -13.79
CA SER A 451 0.33 -24.04 -13.09
C SER A 451 0.86 -22.69 -13.58
N SER A 452 -0.04 -21.77 -13.91
CA SER A 452 0.31 -20.43 -14.42
C SER A 452 0.87 -19.51 -13.32
N ASN A 453 0.50 -19.76 -12.07
CA ASN A 453 0.78 -18.93 -10.90
C ASN A 453 0.31 -17.48 -11.08
N ALA A 454 -0.86 -17.29 -11.68
CA ALA A 454 -1.46 -15.98 -11.85
C ALA A 454 -1.75 -15.33 -10.48
N VAL A 455 -1.18 -14.14 -10.26
CA VAL A 455 -1.21 -13.41 -8.97
C VAL A 455 -2.59 -13.31 -8.31
N PRO A 456 -3.71 -13.07 -9.04
CA PRO A 456 -5.02 -12.99 -8.39
C PRO A 456 -5.46 -14.28 -7.68
N PHE A 457 -4.91 -15.44 -8.05
CA PHE A 457 -5.27 -16.76 -7.52
C PHE A 457 -4.34 -17.24 -6.39
N ASP A 458 -3.23 -16.54 -6.12
CA ASP A 458 -2.30 -16.83 -5.03
C ASP A 458 -2.84 -16.24 -3.71
N LEU A 459 -3.77 -16.95 -3.10
CA LEU A 459 -4.44 -16.54 -1.86
C LEU A 459 -3.52 -16.68 -0.63
N THR A 460 -2.50 -17.54 -0.71
CA THR A 460 -1.52 -17.77 0.37
C THR A 460 -0.33 -16.82 0.31
N ARG A 461 -0.13 -16.15 -0.82
CA ARG A 461 0.92 -15.17 -1.11
C ARG A 461 2.33 -15.74 -1.04
N ASP A 462 2.49 -17.01 -1.39
CA ASP A 462 3.80 -17.68 -1.38
C ASP A 462 4.49 -17.69 -2.76
N GLY A 463 3.86 -17.06 -3.75
CA GLY A 463 4.31 -16.98 -5.14
C GLY A 463 3.93 -18.20 -5.98
N ARG A 464 3.09 -19.09 -5.46
CA ARG A 464 2.55 -20.25 -6.17
C ARG A 464 1.03 -20.27 -6.08
N VAL A 465 0.40 -20.84 -7.10
CA VAL A 465 -1.03 -21.16 -7.10
C VAL A 465 -1.15 -22.67 -7.05
N ASP A 466 -1.41 -23.21 -5.87
CA ASP A 466 -1.49 -24.64 -5.62
C ASP A 466 -2.62 -25.04 -4.65
N LEU A 467 -2.55 -26.26 -4.11
CA LEU A 467 -3.60 -26.79 -3.23
C LEU A 467 -3.71 -26.03 -1.89
N ALA A 468 -2.68 -25.29 -1.50
CA ALA A 468 -2.73 -24.41 -0.34
C ALA A 468 -3.70 -23.24 -0.59
N ASP A 469 -3.73 -22.68 -1.80
CA ASP A 469 -4.67 -21.61 -2.18
C ASP A 469 -6.10 -22.12 -2.26
N ARG A 470 -6.29 -23.33 -2.80
CA ARG A 470 -7.59 -24.02 -2.75
C ARG A 470 -8.08 -24.17 -1.30
N ASP A 471 -7.21 -24.61 -0.40
CA ASP A 471 -7.57 -24.79 1.02
C ASP A 471 -7.87 -23.43 1.69
N ALA A 472 -7.13 -22.38 1.34
CA ALA A 472 -7.42 -21.02 1.78
C ALA A 472 -8.79 -20.53 1.28
N TRP A 473 -9.10 -20.76 0.00
CA TRP A 473 -10.40 -20.43 -0.59
C TRP A 473 -11.55 -21.14 0.12
N LEU A 474 -11.44 -22.45 0.34
CA LEU A 474 -12.48 -23.25 1.03
C LEU A 474 -12.71 -22.76 2.48
N SER A 475 -11.66 -22.29 3.15
CA SER A 475 -11.75 -21.70 4.49
C SER A 475 -12.46 -20.35 4.48
N GLU A 476 -12.08 -19.45 3.57
CA GLU A 476 -12.68 -18.12 3.45
C GLU A 476 -14.14 -18.21 3.01
N ALA A 477 -14.40 -18.90 1.89
CA ALA A 477 -15.75 -19.10 1.36
C ALA A 477 -16.68 -19.76 2.40
N GLY A 478 -16.19 -20.77 3.11
CA GLY A 478 -16.92 -21.43 4.18
C GLY A 478 -17.25 -20.48 5.33
N SER A 479 -16.31 -19.62 5.73
CA SER A 479 -16.52 -18.66 6.81
C SER A 479 -17.57 -17.60 6.46
N GLN A 480 -17.65 -17.23 5.17
CA GLN A 480 -18.62 -16.29 4.65
C GLN A 480 -20.02 -16.91 4.46
N LYS A 481 -20.10 -18.11 3.87
CA LYS A 481 -21.37 -18.75 3.46
C LYS A 481 -22.00 -19.63 4.53
N LEU A 482 -21.19 -20.32 5.34
CA LEU A 482 -21.66 -21.26 6.38
C LEU A 482 -21.60 -20.64 7.79
N GLY A 483 -20.77 -19.61 7.97
CA GLY A 483 -20.64 -18.82 9.19
C GLY A 483 -19.21 -18.82 9.75
N PRO A 484 -18.89 -17.88 10.66
CA PRO A 484 -17.50 -17.62 11.06
C PRO A 484 -16.76 -18.86 11.57
N GLY A 485 -15.59 -19.14 10.96
CA GLY A 485 -14.73 -20.26 11.33
C GLY A 485 -15.18 -21.62 10.81
N ALA A 486 -16.17 -21.67 9.92
CA ALA A 486 -16.48 -22.85 9.11
C ALA A 486 -15.62 -22.87 7.83
N SER A 487 -15.32 -24.06 7.34
CA SER A 487 -14.57 -24.26 6.08
C SER A 487 -15.25 -25.36 5.28
N TYR A 488 -15.40 -25.15 3.98
CA TYR A 488 -15.87 -26.20 3.07
C TYR A 488 -14.92 -27.40 3.12
N LEU A 489 -15.48 -28.59 3.08
CA LEU A 489 -14.69 -29.82 3.15
C LEU A 489 -14.26 -30.25 1.75
N VAL A 490 -13.04 -30.76 1.61
CA VAL A 490 -12.63 -31.38 0.35
C VAL A 490 -13.55 -32.54 0.01
N GLY A 491 -14.18 -32.49 -1.15
CA GLY A 491 -15.23 -33.42 -1.57
C GLY A 491 -16.65 -32.86 -1.57
N ASP A 492 -16.87 -31.66 -1.03
CA ASP A 492 -18.16 -30.93 -1.10
C ASP A 492 -18.25 -30.23 -2.47
N ALA A 493 -18.76 -30.96 -3.45
CA ALA A 493 -18.74 -30.56 -4.86
C ALA A 493 -19.79 -29.50 -5.17
N ASN A 494 -20.87 -29.43 -4.40
CA ASN A 494 -21.96 -28.46 -4.60
C ASN A 494 -21.90 -27.27 -3.61
N LEU A 495 -20.90 -27.23 -2.74
CA LEU A 495 -20.67 -26.18 -1.73
C LEU A 495 -21.87 -26.00 -0.79
N ASP A 496 -22.56 -27.08 -0.42
CA ASP A 496 -23.70 -27.04 0.50
C ASP A 496 -23.32 -27.21 1.99
N GLY A 497 -22.02 -27.36 2.25
CA GLY A 497 -21.44 -27.52 3.57
C GLY A 497 -21.42 -28.98 4.04
N ARG A 498 -21.72 -29.94 3.16
CA ARG A 498 -21.75 -31.38 3.47
C ARG A 498 -21.04 -32.16 2.37
N VAL A 499 -20.45 -33.29 2.75
CA VAL A 499 -19.97 -34.27 1.77
C VAL A 499 -20.89 -35.48 1.86
N ASP A 500 -21.83 -35.61 0.93
CA ASP A 500 -22.87 -36.63 0.96
C ASP A 500 -23.11 -37.34 -0.39
N ALA A 501 -24.27 -37.97 -0.54
CA ALA A 501 -24.60 -38.73 -1.74
C ALA A 501 -24.71 -37.85 -3.00
N THR A 502 -25.01 -36.57 -2.83
CA THR A 502 -25.09 -35.58 -3.90
C THR A 502 -23.72 -35.36 -4.53
N ASP A 503 -22.68 -35.20 -3.71
CA ASP A 503 -21.30 -35.05 -4.20
C ASP A 503 -20.79 -36.32 -4.87
N VAL A 504 -21.17 -37.49 -4.34
CA VAL A 504 -20.87 -38.77 -4.96
C VAL A 504 -21.53 -38.86 -6.34
N GLU A 505 -22.75 -38.37 -6.51
CA GLU A 505 -23.45 -38.33 -7.80
C GLU A 505 -22.76 -37.39 -8.78
N ILE A 506 -22.36 -36.19 -8.35
CA ILE A 506 -21.59 -35.22 -9.14
C ILE A 506 -20.29 -35.85 -9.65
N TRP A 507 -19.47 -36.39 -8.75
CA TRP A 507 -18.22 -37.07 -9.13
C TRP A 507 -18.51 -38.26 -10.06
N THR A 508 -19.57 -39.04 -9.81
CA THR A 508 -19.92 -40.21 -10.64
C THR A 508 -20.30 -39.83 -12.06
N ASN A 509 -20.93 -38.67 -12.26
CA ASN A 509 -21.33 -38.17 -13.57
C ASN A 509 -20.14 -37.69 -14.42
N HIS A 510 -19.05 -37.26 -13.77
CA HIS A 510 -17.85 -36.73 -14.44
C HIS A 510 -16.63 -37.67 -14.34
N ARG A 511 -16.72 -38.81 -13.64
CA ARG A 511 -15.58 -39.71 -13.47
C ARG A 511 -14.99 -40.15 -14.81
N PHE A 512 -13.66 -40.14 -14.86
CA PHE A 512 -12.84 -40.49 -16.01
C PHE A 512 -13.06 -39.57 -17.22
N SER A 513 -13.38 -38.30 -16.98
CA SER A 513 -13.33 -37.24 -17.99
C SER A 513 -12.40 -36.12 -17.57
N VAL A 514 -12.00 -35.32 -18.57
CA VAL A 514 -11.39 -34.00 -18.32
C VAL A 514 -12.41 -33.17 -17.54
N ALA A 515 -11.97 -32.57 -16.44
CA ALA A 515 -12.79 -31.73 -15.58
C ALA A 515 -12.78 -30.29 -16.09
N THR A 516 -13.84 -29.53 -15.81
CA THR A 516 -13.81 -28.07 -15.94
C THR A 516 -13.56 -27.35 -14.62
N GLY A 517 -13.57 -28.07 -13.48
CA GLY A 517 -13.22 -27.51 -12.18
C GLY A 517 -13.58 -28.40 -10.98
N TRP A 518 -13.56 -27.80 -9.79
CA TRP A 518 -13.94 -28.40 -8.51
C TRP A 518 -15.34 -28.99 -8.54
N CYS A 519 -16.31 -28.26 -9.09
CA CYS A 519 -17.72 -28.63 -9.05
C CYS A 519 -18.08 -29.77 -10.02
N ASP A 520 -17.14 -30.21 -10.86
CA ASP A 520 -17.21 -31.48 -11.60
C ASP A 520 -16.61 -32.65 -10.80
N GLY A 521 -15.96 -32.39 -9.66
CA GLY A 521 -15.33 -33.37 -8.80
C GLY A 521 -13.82 -33.52 -8.99
N ASP A 522 -13.12 -32.57 -9.61
CA ASP A 522 -11.65 -32.48 -9.62
C ASP A 522 -11.16 -31.75 -8.37
N PHE A 523 -11.10 -32.48 -7.26
CA PHE A 523 -10.78 -31.90 -5.96
C PHE A 523 -9.28 -31.66 -5.77
N GLN A 524 -8.44 -32.23 -6.62
CA GLN A 524 -6.98 -32.07 -6.58
C GLN A 524 -6.43 -31.17 -7.69
N GLY A 525 -7.29 -30.67 -8.57
CA GLY A 525 -6.96 -29.70 -9.60
C GLY A 525 -5.90 -30.15 -10.58
N ASP A 526 -5.97 -31.41 -11.03
CA ASP A 526 -5.06 -31.90 -12.07
C ASP A 526 -5.71 -31.99 -13.47
N GLY A 527 -6.92 -31.44 -13.59
CA GLY A 527 -7.70 -31.34 -14.81
C GLY A 527 -8.44 -32.62 -15.19
N PHE A 528 -8.48 -33.64 -14.32
CA PHE A 528 -9.09 -34.93 -14.64
C PHE A 528 -9.74 -35.61 -13.43
N VAL A 529 -11.04 -35.85 -13.52
CA VAL A 529 -11.80 -36.50 -12.43
C VAL A 529 -11.49 -37.99 -12.39
N ASP A 530 -10.76 -38.48 -11.39
CA ASP A 530 -10.46 -39.90 -11.24
C ASP A 530 -10.54 -40.45 -9.81
N GLY A 531 -10.02 -41.66 -9.60
CA GLY A 531 -10.06 -42.33 -8.31
C GLY A 531 -9.28 -41.61 -7.21
N ARG A 532 -8.37 -40.71 -7.56
CA ARG A 532 -7.63 -39.87 -6.61
C ARG A 532 -8.56 -38.80 -6.01
N ASP A 533 -9.43 -38.18 -6.81
CA ASP A 533 -10.47 -37.28 -6.32
C ASP A 533 -11.49 -38.00 -5.46
N PHE A 534 -11.90 -39.19 -5.90
CA PHE A 534 -12.83 -40.01 -5.13
C PHE A 534 -12.26 -40.37 -3.76
N ASN A 535 -10.94 -40.61 -3.67
CA ASN A 535 -10.28 -40.85 -2.39
C ASN A 535 -10.27 -39.59 -1.49
N LEU A 536 -10.29 -38.38 -2.05
CA LEU A 536 -10.44 -37.15 -1.28
C LEU A 536 -11.87 -37.01 -0.75
N LEU A 537 -12.87 -37.18 -1.62
CA LEU A 537 -14.28 -37.18 -1.24
C LEU A 537 -14.56 -38.20 -0.14
N LEU A 538 -14.10 -39.45 -0.30
CA LEU A 538 -14.32 -40.52 0.66
C LEU A 538 -13.76 -40.23 2.06
N LYS A 539 -12.71 -39.40 2.18
CA LYS A 539 -12.16 -39.02 3.50
C LYS A 539 -13.15 -38.20 4.31
N ASN A 540 -14.02 -37.45 3.64
CA ASN A 540 -14.99 -36.57 4.26
C ASN A 540 -16.44 -37.04 4.10
N LEU A 541 -16.71 -38.16 3.42
CA LEU A 541 -18.06 -38.67 3.23
C LEU A 541 -18.83 -38.79 4.55
N PHE A 542 -20.05 -38.24 4.55
CA PHE A 542 -20.96 -38.06 5.68
C PHE A 542 -20.53 -37.04 6.74
N ARG A 543 -19.54 -36.19 6.45
CA ARG A 543 -19.19 -35.05 7.30
C ARG A 543 -19.92 -33.79 6.87
N VAL A 544 -20.01 -32.88 7.82
CA VAL A 544 -20.53 -31.52 7.63
C VAL A 544 -19.40 -30.57 8.00
N ALA A 545 -19.29 -29.45 7.30
CA ALA A 545 -18.43 -28.35 7.67
C ALA A 545 -18.84 -27.86 9.07
N ASP A 546 -17.98 -28.10 10.06
CA ASP A 546 -18.18 -27.63 11.43
C ASP A 546 -17.46 -26.30 11.61
N SER A 547 -18.11 -25.35 12.28
CA SER A 547 -17.41 -24.16 12.76
C SER A 547 -16.51 -24.52 13.92
N THR A 548 -15.22 -24.19 13.84
CA THR A 548 -14.41 -24.13 15.05
C THR A 548 -14.98 -22.99 15.88
N ALA A 549 -15.66 -23.29 16.98
CA ALA A 549 -16.12 -22.28 17.90
C ALA A 549 -14.91 -21.45 18.35
N ILE A 550 -14.76 -20.24 17.81
CA ILE A 550 -13.83 -19.26 18.36
C ILE A 550 -14.30 -19.07 19.79
N GLY A 551 -13.48 -19.52 20.74
CA GLY A 551 -13.71 -19.25 22.14
C GLY A 551 -13.80 -17.74 22.30
N VAL A 552 -15.02 -17.21 22.36
CA VAL A 552 -15.28 -15.81 22.70
C VAL A 552 -14.43 -15.54 23.95
N PRO A 553 -13.42 -14.65 23.90
CA PRO A 553 -12.75 -14.24 25.13
C PRO A 553 -13.85 -13.71 26.02
N GLU A 554 -14.07 -14.35 27.17
CA GLU A 554 -15.10 -13.90 28.10
C GLU A 554 -14.95 -12.38 28.22
N PRO A 555 -16.01 -11.57 27.96
CA PRO A 555 -15.92 -10.16 28.25
C PRO A 555 -15.51 -10.11 29.71
N ARG A 556 -14.44 -9.36 30.03
CA ARG A 556 -13.86 -9.23 31.38
C ARG A 556 -14.95 -8.85 32.39
N SER A 557 -15.74 -9.82 32.80
CA SER A 557 -16.83 -9.72 33.74
C SER A 557 -16.28 -9.72 35.16
N ALA A 558 -14.96 -9.93 35.31
CA ALA A 558 -14.17 -9.53 36.46
C ALA A 558 -14.24 -8.00 36.76
N LEU A 559 -14.54 -7.14 35.77
CA LEU A 559 -14.78 -5.71 36.02
C LEU A 559 -16.25 -5.40 36.43
N LEU A 560 -17.20 -6.30 36.13
CA LEU A 560 -18.58 -6.17 36.58
C LEU A 560 -18.82 -6.79 37.96
N PHE A 561 -18.04 -7.79 38.38
CA PHE A 561 -18.10 -8.35 39.74
C PHE A 561 -17.40 -7.51 40.81
N SER A 562 -16.47 -6.63 40.44
CA SER A 562 -15.80 -5.73 41.38
C SER A 562 -16.64 -4.51 41.77
N PHE A 563 -17.61 -4.09 40.94
CA PHE A 563 -18.59 -3.04 41.29
C PHE A 563 -19.76 -3.52 42.16
N VAL A 564 -20.10 -4.81 42.13
CA VAL A 564 -21.16 -5.39 42.99
C VAL A 564 -20.66 -5.68 44.41
N MET A 565 -19.36 -5.98 44.57
CA MET A 565 -18.77 -6.21 45.90
C MET A 565 -18.49 -4.93 46.69
N TRP A 566 -18.28 -3.78 46.02
CA TRP A 566 -18.14 -2.48 46.71
C TRP A 566 -19.48 -1.86 47.15
N SER A 567 -20.58 -2.19 46.47
CA SER A 567 -21.92 -1.75 46.86
C SER A 567 -22.53 -2.55 48.03
N CYS A 568 -22.01 -3.74 48.33
CA CYS A 568 -22.46 -4.54 49.49
C CYS A 568 -21.69 -4.26 50.79
N TRP A 569 -20.48 -3.69 50.75
CA TRP A 569 -19.75 -3.29 51.98
C TRP A 569 -20.16 -1.90 52.52
N GLY A 570 -20.72 -1.03 51.67
CA GLY A 570 -21.24 0.28 52.09
C GLY A 570 -22.61 0.22 52.79
N ALA A 571 -23.40 -0.83 52.57
CA ALA A 571 -24.77 -0.93 53.08
C ALA A 571 -24.88 -1.48 54.52
N GLN A 572 -23.81 -2.04 55.10
CA GLN A 572 -23.83 -2.62 56.45
C GLN A 572 -23.42 -1.64 57.57
N ARG A 573 -22.98 -0.41 57.23
CA ARG A 573 -22.65 0.64 58.23
C ARG A 573 -23.74 1.70 58.46
N CYS A 574 -24.83 1.72 57.70
CA CYS A 574 -25.90 2.71 57.86
C CYS A 574 -27.16 2.22 58.60
N ARG A 575 -27.08 1.11 59.35
CA ARG A 575 -28.10 0.75 60.35
C ARG A 575 -27.50 0.80 61.76
N ARG A 576 -27.26 2.01 62.27
CA ARG A 576 -27.42 2.34 63.70
C ARG A 576 -27.35 3.85 63.93
N ARG A 577 -28.51 4.38 64.35
CA ARG A 577 -28.74 5.54 65.25
C ARG A 577 -28.88 6.92 64.60
N VAL A 578 -30.13 7.35 64.42
CA VAL A 578 -30.59 8.66 64.93
C VAL A 578 -32.00 8.52 65.51
N CYS A 579 -32.13 8.76 66.82
CA CYS A 579 -33.20 9.57 67.41
C CYS A 579 -32.91 9.81 68.92
N PRO A 580 -33.48 10.84 69.57
CA PRO A 580 -33.06 12.25 69.47
C PRO A 580 -32.80 12.84 70.86
N ARG A 581 -32.21 14.05 70.98
CA ARG A 581 -32.47 14.90 72.17
C ARG A 581 -32.16 16.39 72.02
N ARG A 582 -32.95 17.14 72.79
CA ARG A 582 -33.20 18.59 72.85
C ARG A 582 -32.01 19.45 73.28
N MET A 583 -32.02 20.69 72.78
CA MET A 583 -31.79 21.99 73.48
C MET A 583 -31.39 21.96 74.97
N ARG A 584 -30.25 22.56 75.34
CA ARG A 584 -30.09 23.92 75.95
C ARG A 584 -28.70 24.08 76.59
N ALA A 585 -27.95 25.06 76.06
CA ALA A 585 -27.25 26.20 76.69
C ALA A 585 -26.47 26.07 78.05
N ILE A 586 -25.38 26.88 78.10
CA ILE A 586 -24.81 27.65 79.25
C ILE A 586 -23.46 27.17 79.85
N PHE A 587 -22.45 28.04 79.63
CA PHE A 587 -21.25 28.42 80.43
C PHE A 587 -20.00 27.51 80.57
N GLN A 588 -18.87 28.16 80.23
CA GLN A 588 -17.47 28.04 80.73
C GLN A 588 -17.32 27.89 82.26
N PRO A 589 -16.10 27.72 82.85
CA PRO A 589 -14.82 27.19 82.36
C PRO A 589 -14.06 26.28 83.39
N CYS A 590 -12.80 25.94 83.07
CA CYS A 590 -11.67 25.64 83.96
C CYS A 590 -11.39 24.19 84.46
N THR A 591 -10.20 23.72 84.05
CA THR A 591 -9.14 23.00 84.80
C THR A 591 -9.44 21.69 85.54
N GLY A 592 -8.67 20.66 85.17
CA GLY A 592 -7.92 19.84 86.14
C GLY A 592 -8.41 18.41 86.42
N SER A 593 -7.50 17.45 86.19
CA SER A 593 -7.26 16.18 86.92
C SER A 593 -8.44 15.22 87.17
N LEU A 594 -8.47 14.06 86.52
CA LEU A 594 -7.94 12.75 86.98
C LEU A 594 -8.96 11.88 87.72
N CYS A 595 -9.07 10.65 87.20
CA CYS A 595 -9.34 9.37 87.87
C CYS A 595 -10.77 8.98 88.29
N ASN A 596 -11.16 7.82 87.72
CA ASN A 596 -11.79 6.63 88.32
C ASN A 596 -13.03 6.80 89.21
N ASP A 597 -14.15 6.20 88.79
CA ASP A 597 -14.45 4.78 89.03
C ASP A 597 -15.34 4.21 87.93
#